data_AF-A0A957E7P8-F1
#
_entry.id   AF-A0A957E7P8-F1
#
_cell.length_a   1.000
_cell.length_b   1.000
_cell.length_c   1.000
_cell.angle_alpha   90.00
_cell.angle_beta   90.00
_cell.angle_gamma   90.00
#
_symmetry.space_group_name_H-M   'P 1'
#
loop_
_entity.id
_entity.type
_entity.pdbx_description
1 polymer ?
#
loop_
_entity_poly.entity_id
_entity_poly.type
_entity_poly.pdbx_seq_one_letter_code
_entity_poly.pdbx_strand_id
1 'polypeptide(L)' 'MSDNILPVQCPCCDDEFYIDLNDPNLDDYEFVVRMAKKRPPVKMKRYRFKCPNCHCFVIVEIEEESQ' A
#
# COMPACT_ATOMS: atom_id res chain seq x y z
N MET A 1 -11.95 15.05 3.31
CA MET A 1 -11.86 15.20 1.83
C MET A 1 -10.47 14.71 1.47
N SER A 2 -10.41 13.51 0.87
CA SER A 2 -9.24 12.88 0.24
C SER A 2 -8.01 12.56 1.11
N ASP A 3 -8.19 11.74 2.15
CA ASP A 3 -7.09 11.08 2.91
C ASP A 3 -6.52 9.82 2.21
N ASN A 4 -6.88 9.59 0.95
CA ASN A 4 -6.51 8.39 0.20
C ASN A 4 -5.28 8.59 -0.70
N ILE A 5 -4.60 9.73 -0.61
CA ILE A 5 -3.37 9.98 -1.35
C ILE A 5 -2.19 9.69 -0.43
N LEU A 6 -1.31 8.78 -0.82
CA LEU A 6 -0.11 8.44 -0.07
C LEU A 6 1.16 8.87 -0.80
N PRO A 7 2.11 9.54 -0.14
CA PRO A 7 3.45 9.68 -0.65
C PRO A 7 4.15 8.32 -0.63
N VAL A 8 4.81 7.97 -1.72
CA VAL A 8 5.56 6.74 -1.88
C VAL A 8 6.91 7.05 -2.50
N GLN A 9 7.96 6.50 -1.90
CA GLN A 9 9.30 6.55 -2.45
C GLN A 9 9.58 5.25 -3.21
N CYS A 10 10.05 5.37 -4.46
CA CYS A 10 10.46 4.21 -5.25
C CYS A 10 11.75 3.60 -4.66
N PRO A 11 11.76 2.31 -4.28
CA PRO A 11 12.97 1.67 -3.75
C PRO A 11 14.07 1.44 -4.80
N CYS A 12 13.79 1.64 -6.09
CA CYS A 12 14.74 1.36 -7.17
C CYS A 12 15.47 2.61 -7.67
N CYS A 13 14.82 3.77 -7.60
CA CYS A 13 15.35 5.03 -8.12
C CYS A 13 15.23 6.20 -7.13
N ASP A 14 14.83 5.92 -5.89
CA ASP A 14 14.64 6.89 -4.79
C ASP A 14 13.70 8.06 -5.09
N ASP A 15 12.95 7.96 -6.19
CA ASP A 15 12.05 8.99 -6.68
C ASP A 15 10.76 9.02 -5.85
N GLU A 16 10.28 10.22 -5.53
CA GLU A 16 9.11 10.42 -4.68
C GLU A 16 7.90 10.82 -5.52
N PHE A 17 6.78 10.17 -5.29
CA PHE A 17 5.53 10.46 -5.98
C PHE A 17 4.34 10.13 -5.07
N TYR A 18 3.15 10.56 -5.49
CA TYR A 18 1.93 10.31 -4.77
C TYR A 18 1.10 9.26 -5.50
N ILE A 19 0.48 8.34 -4.75
CA ILE A 19 -0.51 7.40 -5.27
C ILE A 19 -1.88 7.72 -4.70
N ASP A 20 -2.93 7.66 -5.52
CA ASP A 20 -4.32 7.67 -5.05
C ASP A 20 -4.77 6.23 -4.84
N LEU A 21 -5.06 5.85 -3.60
CA LEU A 21 -5.51 4.51 -3.23
C LEU A 21 -6.88 4.14 -3.80
N ASN A 22 -7.63 5.11 -4.35
CA ASN A 22 -8.87 4.85 -5.09
C ASN A 22 -8.65 4.69 -6.60
N ASP A 23 -7.41 4.77 -7.10
CA ASP A 23 -7.15 4.60 -8.52
C ASP A 23 -7.50 3.17 -8.95
N PRO A 24 -8.42 2.98 -9.92
CA PRO A 24 -8.86 1.65 -10.35
C PRO A 24 -7.76 0.83 -11.08
N ASN A 25 -6.61 1.43 -11.38
CA ASN A 25 -5.46 0.74 -11.99
C ASN A 25 -4.47 0.19 -10.95
N LEU A 26 -4.70 0.43 -9.65
CA LEU A 26 -3.89 -0.18 -8.60
C LEU A 26 -4.35 -1.62 -8.39
N ASP A 27 -3.39 -2.55 -8.44
CA ASP A 27 -3.64 -3.92 -7.98
C ASP A 27 -3.64 -3.90 -6.45
N ASP A 28 -4.83 -3.97 -5.84
CA ASP A 28 -4.99 -4.07 -4.39
C ASP A 28 -5.26 -5.51 -3.94
N TYR A 29 -4.62 -5.90 -2.83
CA TYR A 29 -4.78 -7.21 -2.22
C TYR A 29 -5.00 -7.05 -0.71
N GLU A 30 -6.16 -7.48 -0.24
CA GLU A 30 -6.53 -7.45 1.17
C GLU A 30 -6.25 -8.81 1.82
N PHE A 31 -5.57 -8.79 2.97
CA PHE A 31 -5.28 -10.00 3.73
C PHE A 31 -5.32 -9.73 5.23
N VAL A 32 -5.67 -10.77 5.99
CA VAL A 32 -5.76 -10.69 7.44
C VAL A 32 -4.53 -11.33 8.05
N VAL A 33 -3.73 -10.55 8.78
CA VAL A 33 -2.58 -11.07 9.52
C VAL A 33 -3.04 -11.49 10.91
N ARG A 34 -2.99 -12.80 11.16
CA ARG A 34 -3.22 -13.39 12.48
C ARG A 34 -1.89 -13.49 13.22
N MET A 35 -1.67 -12.64 14.22
CA MET A 35 -0.50 -12.79 15.08
C MET A 35 -0.65 -14.03 15.99
N ALA A 36 0.43 -14.80 16.15
CA ALA A 36 0.44 -16.05 16.94
C ALA A 36 0.16 -15.87 18.45
N LYS A 37 0.09 -14.63 18.97
CA LYS A 37 -0.22 -14.32 20.37
C LYS A 37 -1.33 -13.28 20.44
N LYS A 38 -2.48 -13.64 21.04
CA LYS A 38 -3.59 -12.84 21.65
C LYS A 38 -3.86 -11.38 21.19
N ARG A 39 -3.36 -10.91 20.06
CA ARG A 39 -3.71 -9.62 19.46
C ARG A 39 -4.91 -9.79 18.54
N PRO A 40 -5.77 -8.76 18.43
CA PRO A 40 -6.82 -8.79 17.42
C PRO A 40 -6.22 -9.02 16.03
N PRO A 41 -6.93 -9.75 15.14
CA PRO A 41 -6.51 -9.88 13.76
C PRO A 41 -6.41 -8.49 13.14
N VAL A 42 -5.31 -8.23 12.44
CA VAL A 42 -5.07 -6.97 11.76
C VAL A 42 -5.42 -7.14 10.30
N LYS A 43 -6.26 -6.25 9.76
CA LYS A 43 -6.51 -6.18 8.32
C LYS A 43 -5.37 -5.39 7.69
N MET A 44 -4.76 -5.96 6.66
CA MET A 44 -3.72 -5.28 5.88
C MET A 44 -4.14 -5.23 4.42
N LYS A 45 -3.85 -4.10 3.79
CA LYS A 45 -4.05 -3.89 2.37
C LYS A 45 -2.71 -3.64 1.71
N ARG A 46 -2.41 -4.43 0.69
CA ARG A 46 -1.19 -4.32 -0.11
C ARG A 46 -1.55 -3.78 -1.47
N TYR A 47 -0.85 -2.73 -1.89
CA TYR A 47 -0.96 -2.12 -3.20
C TYR A 47 0.28 -2.43 -4.00
N ARG A 48 0.11 -2.87 -5.24
CA ARG A 48 1.20 -3.10 -6.18
C ARG A 48 1.01 -2.24 -7.42
N PHE A 49 2.07 -1.56 -7.83
CA PHE A 49 2.06 -0.76 -9.05
C PHE A 49 3.47 -0.62 -9.64
N LYS A 50 3.59 -0.07 -10.84
CA LYS A 50 4.89 0.22 -11.48
C LYS A 50 5.25 1.68 -11.27
N CYS A 51 6.50 1.92 -10.86
CA CYS A 51 7.03 3.27 -10.81
C CYS A 51 6.99 3.92 -12.21
N PRO A 52 6.48 5.14 -12.36
CA PRO A 52 6.39 5.80 -13.67
C PRO A 52 7.76 6.16 -14.26
N ASN A 53 8.80 6.30 -13.42
CA ASN A 53 10.14 6.71 -13.85
C ASN A 53 11.01 5.50 -14.23
N CYS A 54 11.18 4.54 -13.32
CA CYS A 54 12.07 3.38 -13.53
C CYS A 54 11.35 2.06 -13.88
N HIS A 55 10.01 2.07 -13.93
CA HIS A 55 9.17 0.91 -14.27
C HIS A 55 9.32 -0.31 -13.34
N CYS A 56 10.02 -0.18 -12.22
CA CYS A 56 10.13 -1.24 -11.23
C CYS A 56 8.83 -1.39 -10.44
N PHE A 57 8.60 -2.57 -9.89
CA PHE A 57 7.42 -2.82 -9.05
C PHE A 57 7.62 -2.23 -7.66
N VAL A 58 6.67 -1.40 -7.25
CA VAL A 58 6.59 -0.83 -5.91
C VAL A 58 5.44 -1.53 -5.17
N ILE A 59 5.69 -1.87 -3.91
CA ILE A 59 4.73 -2.51 -3.03
C ILE A 59 4.55 -1.63 -1.80
N VAL A 60 3.31 -1.26 -1.51
CA VAL A 60 2.94 -0.47 -0.34
C VAL A 60 1.99 -1.31 0.50
N GLU A 61 2.23 -1.40 1.80
CA GLU A 61 1.40 -2.16 2.74
C GLU A 61 0.85 -1.19 3.78
N ILE A 62 -0.49 -1.17 3.90
CA ILE A 62 -1.21 -0.30 4.82
C ILE A 62 -1.94 -1.20 5.82
N GLU A 63 -1.79 -0.88 7.10
CA GLU A 63 -2.59 -1.47 8.15
C GLU A 63 -3.96 -0.78 8.20
N GLU A 64 -5.03 -1.51 7.93
CA GLU A 64 -6.39 -1.04 8.22
C GLU A 64 -6.66 -1.31 9.70
N GLU A 65 -6.51 -0.26 10.51
CA GLU A 65 -6.94 -0.31 11.92
C GLU A 65 -8.42 -0.69 11.97
N SER A 66 -8.69 -1.86 12.55
CA SER A 66 -10.06 -2.29 12.82
C SER A 66 -10.56 -1.50 14.02
N GLN A 67 -11.34 -0.43 13.77
CA GLN A 67 -12.08 0.32 14.80
C GLN A 67 -13.09 -0.57 15.54
#